data_AF-A0A957UG94-F1
#
_entry.id   AF-A0A957UG94-F1
#
_cell.length_a   1.000
_cell.length_b   1.000
_cell.length_c   1.000
_cell.angle_alpha   90.00
_cell.angle_beta   90.00
_cell.angle_gamma   90.00
#
_symmetry.space_group_name_H-M   'P 1'
#
loop_
_entity.id
_entity.type
_entity.pdbx_description
1 polymer ?
#
loop_
_entity_poly.entity_id
_entity_poly.type
_entity_poly.pdbx_seq_one_letter_code
_entity_poly.pdbx_strand_id
1 'polypeptide(L)' 'VPRSRGGEHSWTNLATACKRCNQRKGNHLPDEAAMHLIRRPFEPSYVALVLLSNPTAAQRWEQLMGTNKEHFIGATA' A
#
# COMPACT_ATOMS: atom_id res chain seq x y z
N VAL A 1 -5.91 10.88 -5.30
CA VAL A 1 -6.34 11.31 -6.66
C VAL A 1 -5.90 10.27 -7.69
N PRO A 2 -6.79 9.82 -8.60
CA PRO A 2 -6.45 8.94 -9.72
C PRO A 2 -5.51 9.59 -10.74
N ARG A 3 -4.65 8.80 -11.39
CA ARG A 3 -3.71 9.28 -12.43
C ARG A 3 -4.43 9.93 -13.62
N SER A 4 -5.58 9.40 -14.04
CA SER A 4 -6.39 9.97 -15.12
C SER A 4 -6.95 11.36 -14.81
N ARG A 5 -6.88 11.79 -13.54
CA ARG A 5 -7.28 13.13 -13.08
C ARG A 5 -6.10 13.93 -12.53
N GLY A 6 -4.88 13.63 -12.99
CA GLY A 6 -3.66 14.35 -12.60
C GLY A 6 -3.08 13.94 -11.23
N GLY A 7 -3.52 12.83 -10.65
CA GLY A 7 -2.94 12.33 -9.40
C GLY A 7 -1.50 11.86 -9.59
N GLU A 8 -0.60 12.39 -8.75
CA GLU A 8 0.82 12.07 -8.80
C GLU A 8 1.16 10.69 -8.22
N HIS A 9 2.30 10.13 -8.65
CA HIS A 9 2.81 8.87 -8.13
C HIS A 9 3.69 9.10 -6.88
N SER A 10 3.10 9.67 -5.82
CA SER A 10 3.80 10.12 -4.61
C SER A 10 3.27 9.46 -3.33
N TRP A 11 4.09 9.44 -2.27
CA TRP A 11 3.74 8.86 -0.97
C TRP A 11 2.51 9.49 -0.31
N THR A 12 2.24 10.75 -0.61
CA THR A 12 1.07 11.49 -0.10
C THR A 12 -0.22 11.18 -0.86
N ASN A 13 -0.13 10.42 -1.96
CA ASN A 13 -1.26 10.02 -2.79
C ASN A 13 -1.51 8.50 -2.81
N LEU A 14 -0.46 7.69 -2.66
CA LEU A 14 -0.53 6.23 -2.76
C LEU A 14 -1.09 5.57 -1.49
N ALA A 15 -1.98 4.60 -1.66
CA ALA A 15 -2.52 3.77 -0.59
C ALA A 15 -2.64 2.32 -1.03
N THR A 16 -2.49 1.38 -0.11
CA THR A 16 -2.67 -0.05 -0.39
C THR A 16 -4.15 -0.42 -0.42
N ALA A 17 -4.52 -1.34 -1.31
CA ALA A 17 -5.88 -1.85 -1.43
C ALA A 17 -5.89 -3.26 -2.01
N CYS A 18 -6.87 -4.08 -1.65
CA CYS A 18 -7.09 -5.37 -2.32
C CYS A 18 -7.67 -5.16 -3.73
N LYS A 19 -7.60 -6.20 -4.58
CA LYS A 19 -8.09 -6.14 -5.97
C LYS A 19 -9.54 -5.65 -6.08
N ARG A 20 -10.45 -6.21 -5.28
CA ARG A 20 -11.88 -5.83 -5.27
C ARG A 20 -12.08 -4.35 -4.92
N CYS A 21 -11.40 -3.87 -3.87
CA CYS A 21 -11.48 -2.49 -3.43
C CYS A 21 -10.89 -1.53 -4.47
N ASN A 22 -9.73 -1.88 -5.06
CA ASN A 22 -9.10 -1.07 -6.09
C ASN A 22 -9.97 -0.96 -7.35
N GLN A 23 -10.59 -2.07 -7.78
CA GLN A 23 -11.55 -2.08 -8.88
C GLN A 23 -12.79 -1.24 -8.58
N ARG A 24 -13.38 -1.36 -7.38
CA ARG A 24 -14.53 -0.56 -6.97
C ARG A 24 -14.23 0.94 -6.94
N LYS A 25 -13.04 1.33 -6.48
CA LYS A 25 -12.59 2.73 -6.47
C LYS A 25 -12.36 3.25 -7.89
N GLY A 26 -11.70 2.47 -8.75
CA GLY A 26 -11.41 2.85 -10.13
C GLY A 26 -10.79 4.25 -10.27
N ASN A 27 -11.35 5.04 -11.18
CA ASN A 27 -10.97 6.43 -11.45
C ASN A 27 -11.76 7.47 -10.62
N HIS A 28 -12.41 7.04 -9.53
CA HIS A 28 -13.09 7.93 -8.60
C HIS A 28 -12.13 8.46 -7.53
N LEU A 29 -12.44 9.64 -6.99
CA LEU A 29 -11.88 10.10 -5.73
C LEU A 29 -12.36 9.21 -4.57
N PRO A 30 -11.62 9.15 -3.44
CA PRO A 30 -12.05 8.38 -2.27
C PRO A 30 -13.49 8.72 -1.84
N ASP A 31 -13.82 10.01 -1.79
CA ASP A 31 -15.15 10.49 -1.40
C ASP A 31 -16.24 10.12 -2.43
N GLU A 32 -15.93 10.22 -3.73
CA GLU A 32 -16.83 9.79 -4.82
C GLU A 32 -17.14 8.28 -4.76
N ALA A 33 -16.18 7.46 -4.29
CA ALA A 33 -16.35 6.02 -4.12
C ALA A 33 -16.94 5.63 -2.75
N ALA A 34 -17.27 6.60 -1.89
CA ALA A 34 -17.63 6.40 -0.48
C ALA A 34 -16.59 5.55 0.29
N MET A 35 -15.30 5.76 0.00
CA MET A 35 -14.18 5.04 0.59
C MET A 35 -13.29 5.99 1.37
N HIS A 36 -13.34 5.89 2.70
CA HIS A 36 -12.53 6.71 3.59
C HIS A 36 -11.20 6.02 3.91
N LEU A 37 -10.10 6.77 3.82
CA LEU A 37 -8.80 6.27 4.25
C LEU A 37 -8.75 6.23 5.78
N ILE A 38 -8.21 5.13 6.32
CA ILE A 38 -7.99 4.98 7.77
C ILE A 38 -6.95 6.02 8.27
N ARG A 39 -5.93 6.28 7.44
CA ARG A 39 -4.92 7.31 7.68
C ARG A 39 -4.63 8.07 6.40
N ARG A 40 -4.20 9.33 6.52
CA ARG A 40 -3.65 10.06 5.38
C ARG A 40 -2.35 9.39 4.90
N PRO A 41 -2.15 9.24 3.57
CA PRO A 41 -0.88 8.74 3.06
C PRO A 41 0.25 9.69 3.42
N PHE A 42 1.40 9.13 3.76
CA PHE A 42 2.59 9.88 4.14
C PHE A 42 3.82 9.07 3.79
N GLU A 43 4.95 9.76 3.60
CA GLU A 43 6.24 9.13 3.39
C GLU A 43 6.74 8.44 4.67
N PRO A 44 7.00 7.13 4.64
CA PRO A 44 7.46 6.42 5.82
C PRO A 44 8.80 6.97 6.30
N SER A 45 8.95 7.13 7.62
CA SER A 45 10.24 7.52 8.20
C SER A 45 11.22 6.34 8.17
N TYR A 46 12.52 6.61 8.27
CA TYR A 46 13.56 5.58 8.37
C TYR A 46 13.33 4.61 9.54
N VAL A 47 12.65 5.05 10.61
CA VAL A 47 12.24 4.19 11.74
C VAL A 47 11.33 3.04 11.27
N ALA A 48 10.58 3.21 10.19
CA ALA A 48 9.77 2.14 9.62
C ALA A 48 10.61 0.93 9.20
N LEU A 49 11.86 1.11 8.77
CA LEU A 49 12.75 -0.01 8.44
C LEU A 49 13.09 -0.85 9.68
N VAL A 50 13.35 -0.19 10.81
CA VAL A 50 13.59 -0.84 12.10
C VAL A 50 12.32 -1.54 12.62
N LEU A 51 11.14 -0.97 12.34
CA LEU A 51 9.87 -1.62 12.70
C LEU A 51 9.54 -2.80 11.79
N LEU A 52 9.96 -2.80 10.52
CA LEU A 52 9.72 -3.91 9.59
C LEU A 52 10.71 -5.06 9.75
N SER A 53 11.88 -4.84 10.36
CA SER A 53 12.73 -5.93 10.85
C SER A 53 12.12 -6.65 12.07
N ASN A 54 11.03 -6.12 12.65
CA ASN A 54 10.22 -6.83 13.63
C ASN A 54 9.43 -7.99 12.97
N PRO A 55 9.58 -9.24 13.45
CA PRO A 55 8.90 -10.40 12.87
C PRO A 55 7.37 -10.27 12.78
N THR A 56 6.73 -9.64 13.77
CA THR A 56 5.27 -9.46 13.81
C THR A 56 4.78 -8.48 12.75
N ALA A 57 5.49 -7.37 12.55
CA ALA A 57 5.17 -6.41 11.50
C ALA A 57 5.34 -7.05 10.12
N ALA A 58 6.41 -7.84 9.96
CA ALA A 58 6.73 -8.52 8.73
C ALA A 58 5.70 -9.62 8.38
N GLN A 59 5.12 -10.31 9.36
CA GLN A 59 4.04 -11.29 9.15
C GLN A 59 2.74 -10.64 8.65
N ARG A 60 2.38 -9.45 9.17
CA ARG A 60 1.22 -8.68 8.69
C ARG A 60 1.39 -8.25 7.24
N TRP A 61 2.63 -7.94 6.83
CA TRP A 61 2.94 -7.59 5.45
C TRP A 61 2.74 -8.76 4.50
N GLU A 62 3.19 -9.97 4.86
CA GLU A 62 2.95 -11.20 4.10
C GLU A 62 1.45 -11.47 3.91
N GLN A 63 0.65 -11.31 4.97
CA GLN A 63 -0.81 -11.46 4.90
C GLN A 63 -1.46 -10.49 3.90
N LEU A 64 -0.96 -9.26 3.82
CA LEU A 64 -1.49 -8.25 2.90
C LEU A 64 -1.12 -8.54 1.44
N MET A 65 0.12 -8.97 1.19
CA MET A 65 0.65 -9.18 -0.16
C MET A 65 0.31 -10.56 -0.74
N GLY A 66 -0.07 -11.53 0.11
CA GLY A 66 -0.35 -12.89 -0.32
C GLY A 66 0.90 -13.62 -0.85
N THR A 67 2.09 -13.12 -0.55
CA THR A 67 3.38 -13.67 -0.96
C THR A 67 4.31 -13.77 0.24
N ASN A 68 5.10 -14.84 0.28
CA ASN A 68 6.12 -15.07 1.31
C ASN A 68 7.32 -14.13 1.07
N LYS A 69 8.04 -13.72 2.13
CA LYS A 69 9.21 -12.84 2.09
C LYS A 69 10.28 -13.29 1.09
N GLU A 70 10.40 -14.60 0.88
CA GLU A 70 11.36 -15.18 -0.07
C GLU A 70 11.14 -14.72 -1.52
N HIS A 71 9.93 -14.28 -1.86
CA HIS A 71 9.61 -13.80 -3.22
C HIS A 71 10.18 -12.40 -3.51
N PHE A 72 10.48 -11.59 -2.49
CA PHE A 72 10.94 -10.21 -2.65
C PHE A 72 12.46 -10.04 -2.58
N ILE A 73 13.16 -10.98 -1.93
CA ILE A 73 14.62 -10.89 -1.78
C ILE A 73 15.33 -11.27 -3.09
N GLY A 74 14.60 -11.83 -4.07
CA GLY A 74 15.23 -12.45 -5.23
C GLY A 74 16.02 -13.64 -4.73
N ALA A 75 15.40 -14.81 -4.71
CA ALA A 75 16.16 -16.04 -4.60
C ALA A 75 17.09 -16.11 -5.82
N THR A 76 18.31 -15.61 -5.65
CA THR A 76 19.46 -16.04 -6.43
C THR A 76 19.74 -17.47 -6.01
N ALA A 77 19.20 -18.40 -6.78
CA ALA A 77 19.73 -19.73 -7.01
C ALA A 77 19.50 -20.08 -8.47
#